data_AF-D1A1Z9-F1
#
_entry.id   AF-D1A1Z9-F1
#
_cell.length_a   1.000
_cell.length_b   1.000
_cell.length_c   1.000
_cell.angle_alpha   90.00
_cell.angle_beta   90.00
_cell.angle_gamma   90.00
#
_symmetry.space_group_name_H-M   'P 1'
#
loop_
_entity.id
_entity.type
_entity.pdbx_description
1 polymer ?
#
loop_
_entity_poly.entity_id
_entity_poly.type
_entity_poly.pdbx_seq_one_letter_code
_entity_poly.pdbx_strand_id
1 'polypeptide(L)'
;MRLPRRLCAPAPFWEVPDRMYVCICNEVTEDDVHNCMAAGAGTVREVKAACGMKPGCGVCTRRLYAMVRENRAATPVQAVDDLPPVEEAPADPFAPTPMAPLQGVQVPLGMPAVPGSSAA
;
A
#
# COMPACT_ATOMS: atom_id res chain seq x y z
N MET A 1 9.50 -13.07 15.47
CA MET A 1 10.26 -14.31 15.30
C MET A 1 11.36 -14.08 14.29
N ARG A 2 12.62 -14.26 14.69
CA ARG A 2 13.79 -14.11 13.83
C ARG A 2 13.87 -15.38 12.99
N LEU A 3 13.50 -15.35 11.71
CA LEU A 3 13.78 -16.47 10.82
C LEU A 3 15.31 -16.60 10.76
N PRO A 4 15.91 -17.72 11.21
CA PRO A 4 17.34 -17.92 11.05
C PRO A 4 17.62 -17.91 9.54
N ARG A 5 18.62 -17.12 9.11
CA ARG A 5 19.06 -16.94 7.70
C ARG A 5 19.35 -18.25 6.94
N ARG A 6 19.27 -19.39 7.62
CA ARG A 6 19.52 -20.75 7.12
C ARG A 6 18.25 -21.56 6.82
N LEU A 7 17.04 -21.03 7.04
CA LEU A 7 15.80 -21.79 6.81
C LEU A 7 15.08 -21.49 5.49
N CYS A 8 15.53 -20.53 4.68
CA CYS A 8 15.24 -20.57 3.24
C CYS A 8 16.26 -21.52 2.60
N ALA A 9 15.75 -22.53 1.90
CA ALA A 9 16.41 -23.79 1.57
C ALA A 9 17.81 -23.66 0.92
N PRO A 10 18.69 -24.66 1.07
CA PRO A 10 19.88 -24.75 0.23
C PRO A 10 19.44 -25.13 -1.19
N ALA A 11 19.30 -24.13 -2.08
CA ALA A 11 19.29 -24.39 -3.51
C ALA A 11 20.60 -25.13 -3.89
N PRO A 12 20.54 -26.15 -4.77
CA PRO A 12 21.73 -26.87 -5.21
C PRO A 12 22.74 -25.88 -5.82
N PHE A 13 24.04 -26.13 -5.66
CA PHE A 13 25.10 -25.15 -5.99
C PHE A 13 25.13 -24.65 -7.46
N TRP A 14 24.36 -25.27 -8.36
CA TRP A 14 24.23 -24.92 -9.77
C TRP A 14 23.10 -23.92 -10.07
N GLU A 15 22.14 -23.73 -9.17
CA GLU A 15 21.21 -22.60 -9.19
C GLU A 15 21.91 -21.45 -8.50
N VAL A 16 22.51 -20.54 -9.28
CA VAL A 16 23.06 -19.29 -8.75
C VAL A 16 21.87 -18.34 -8.62
N PRO A 17 21.34 -18.13 -7.40
CA PRO A 17 20.25 -17.18 -7.19
C PRO A 17 20.82 -15.76 -7.43
N ASP A 18 19.98 -14.72 -7.46
CA ASP A 18 20.43 -13.35 -7.74
C ASP A 18 21.32 -12.83 -6.60
N ARG A 19 22.63 -13.14 -6.69
CA ARG A 19 23.68 -12.90 -5.67
C ARG A 19 24.00 -11.43 -5.41
N MET A 20 23.16 -10.51 -5.88
CA MET A 20 23.35 -9.09 -5.63
C MET A 20 22.97 -8.75 -4.19
N TYR A 21 23.85 -8.01 -3.50
CA TYR A 21 23.51 -7.45 -2.20
C TYR A 21 22.63 -6.22 -2.35
N VAL A 22 21.46 -6.24 -1.72
CA VAL A 22 20.60 -5.06 -1.56
C VAL A 22 21.10 -4.19 -0.40
N CYS A 23 21.57 -4.80 0.68
CA CYS A 23 22.11 -4.08 1.84
C CYS A 23 23.40 -4.72 2.35
N ILE A 24 24.53 -4.05 2.15
CA ILE A 24 25.82 -4.52 2.67
C ILE A 24 25.93 -4.45 4.20
N CYS A 25 25.34 -3.43 4.85
CA CYS A 25 25.42 -3.27 6.31
C CYS A 25 24.77 -4.42 7.09
N ASN A 26 23.73 -5.02 6.51
CA ASN A 26 22.99 -6.13 7.10
C ASN A 26 23.20 -7.43 6.32
N GLU A 27 24.10 -7.44 5.33
CA GLU A 27 24.40 -8.58 4.45
C GLU A 27 23.16 -9.18 3.76
N VAL A 28 22.21 -8.33 3.37
CA VAL A 28 20.94 -8.77 2.76
C VAL A 28 21.10 -8.83 1.24
N THR A 29 20.79 -9.98 0.65
CA THR A 29 20.79 -10.24 -0.80
C THR A 29 19.44 -9.94 -1.44
N GLU A 30 19.38 -9.87 -2.77
CA GLU A 30 18.10 -9.76 -3.50
C GLU A 30 17.22 -10.98 -3.21
N ASP A 31 17.80 -12.18 -3.17
CA ASP A 31 17.09 -13.41 -2.81
C ASP A 31 16.46 -13.34 -1.42
N ASP A 32 17.17 -12.82 -0.42
CA ASP A 32 16.61 -12.64 0.93
C ASP A 32 15.36 -11.75 0.89
N VAL A 33 15.40 -10.67 0.11
CA VAL A 33 14.28 -9.74 -0.05
C VAL A 33 13.11 -10.42 -0.77
N HIS A 34 13.36 -11.16 -1.84
CA HIS A 34 12.35 -11.94 -2.56
C HIS A 34 11.71 -12.99 -1.66
N ASN A 35 12.50 -13.72 -0.88
CA ASN A 35 12.01 -14.69 0.09
C ASN A 35 11.17 -14.02 1.19
N CYS A 36 11.61 -12.88 1.72
CA CYS A 36 10.82 -12.09 2.69
C CYS A 36 9.47 -11.65 2.07
N MET A 37 9.44 -11.25 0.79
CA MET A 37 8.20 -10.88 0.09
C MET A 37 7.30 -12.09 -0.18
N ALA A 38 7.86 -13.23 -0.59
CA ALA A 38 7.13 -14.49 -0.78
C ALA A 38 6.52 -15.01 0.53
N ALA A 39 7.18 -14.75 1.67
CA ALA A 39 6.64 -15.02 2.99
C ALA A 39 5.54 -14.04 3.44
N GLY A 40 5.16 -13.07 2.60
CA GLY A 40 4.05 -12.14 2.83
C GLY A 40 4.45 -10.72 3.21
N ALA A 41 5.73 -10.34 3.16
CA ALA A 41 6.13 -8.94 3.39
C ALA A 41 5.69 -8.06 2.22
N GLY A 42 4.69 -7.22 2.46
CA GLY A 42 4.12 -6.32 1.46
C GLY A 42 4.71 -4.91 1.49
N THR A 43 5.39 -4.50 2.57
CA THR A 43 5.98 -3.15 2.69
C THR A 43 7.48 -3.19 2.94
N VAL A 44 8.21 -2.11 2.62
CA VAL A 44 9.65 -2.00 2.94
C VAL A 44 9.91 -2.14 4.44
N ARG A 45 8.99 -1.67 5.29
CA ARG A 45 9.10 -1.82 6.74
C ARG A 45 8.97 -3.28 7.16
N GLU A 46 8.01 -4.01 6.60
CA GLU A 46 7.85 -5.44 6.82
C GLU A 46 9.06 -6.23 6.31
N VAL A 47 9.58 -5.92 5.12
CA VAL A 47 10.79 -6.55 4.59
C VAL A 47 11.97 -6.33 5.54
N LYS A 48 12.21 -5.09 5.97
CA LYS A 48 13.28 -4.77 6.94
C LYS A 48 13.12 -5.54 8.25
N ALA A 49 11.90 -5.67 8.74
CA ALA A 49 11.61 -6.41 9.98
C ALA A 49 11.75 -7.93 9.80
N ALA A 50 11.22 -8.49 8.71
CA ALA A 50 11.24 -9.92 8.39
C ALA A 50 12.67 -10.41 8.16
N CYS A 51 13.46 -9.64 7.40
CA CYS A 51 14.86 -9.95 7.17
C CYS A 51 15.77 -9.57 8.37
N GLY A 52 15.20 -9.02 9.46
CA GLY A 52 15.91 -8.73 10.71
C GLY A 52 16.96 -7.62 10.62
N MET A 53 16.73 -6.64 9.73
CA MET A 53 17.67 -5.54 9.47
C MET A 53 17.77 -4.60 10.69
N LYS A 54 19.00 -4.27 11.05
CA LYS A 54 19.31 -3.22 12.01
C LYS A 54 19.43 -1.86 11.30
N PRO A 55 19.25 -0.74 12.02
CA PRO A 55 19.52 0.60 11.48
C PRO A 55 20.94 0.68 10.89
N GLY A 56 21.10 1.41 9.79
CA GLY A 56 22.38 1.52 9.07
C GLY A 56 22.40 2.75 8.15
N CYS A 57 23.26 2.73 7.12
CA CYS A 57 23.49 3.89 6.23
C CYS A 57 22.29 4.28 5.35
N GLY A 58 21.30 3.40 5.18
CA GLY A 58 20.05 3.69 4.48
C GLY A 58 20.09 3.64 2.95
N VAL A 59 21.27 3.47 2.32
CA VAL A 59 21.44 3.46 0.84
C VAL A 59 20.54 2.42 0.14
N CYS A 60 20.33 1.27 0.77
CA CYS A 60 19.45 0.19 0.28
C CYS A 60 17.96 0.60 0.16
N THR A 61 17.53 1.68 0.83
CA THR A 61 16.11 1.99 0.99
C THR A 61 15.43 2.28 -0.35
N ARG A 62 16.06 3.04 -1.25
CA ARG A 62 15.49 3.34 -2.57
C ARG A 62 15.29 2.07 -3.40
N ARG A 63 16.27 1.16 -3.39
CA ARG A 63 16.18 -0.14 -4.09
C ARG A 63 15.09 -1.02 -3.50
N LEU A 64 15.00 -1.12 -2.17
CA LEU A 64 13.92 -1.85 -1.48
C LEU A 64 12.53 -1.34 -1.88
N TYR A 65 12.33 -0.02 -1.97
CA TYR A 65 11.05 0.53 -2.44
C TYR A 65 10.74 0.14 -3.88
N ALA A 66 11.73 0.11 -4.77
CA ALA A 66 11.54 -0.32 -6.15
C ALA A 66 11.11 -1.80 -6.21
N MET A 67 11.86 -2.70 -5.55
CA MET A 67 11.56 -4.13 -5.51
C MET A 67 10.15 -4.42 -4.96
N VAL A 68 9.77 -3.77 -3.87
CA VAL A 68 8.43 -3.95 -3.27
C VAL A 68 7.32 -3.43 -4.20
N ARG A 69 7.55 -2.32 -4.90
CA ARG A 69 6.59 -1.79 -5.89
C ARG A 69 6.45 -2.72 -7.08
N GLU A 70 7.56 -3.22 -7.61
CA GLU A 70 7.60 -4.19 -8.70
C GLU A 70 6.85 -5.48 -8.31
N ASN A 71 7.12 -6.02 -7.12
CA ASN A 71 6.44 -7.22 -6.61
C ASN A 71 4.92 -7.04 -6.47
N ARG A 72 4.48 -5.87 -5.99
CA ARG A 72 3.05 -5.54 -5.90
C ARG A 72 2.38 -5.39 -7.27
N ALA A 73 3.10 -4.83 -8.25
CA ALA A 73 2.59 -4.71 -9.62
C ALA A 73 2.52 -6.08 -10.32
N ALA A 74 3.45 -6.98 -10.02
CA ALA A 74 3.52 -8.33 -10.58
C ALA A 74 2.53 -9.31 -9.97
N THR A 75 2.09 -9.08 -8.71
CA THR A 75 1.10 -9.95 -8.06
C THR A 75 -0.30 -9.50 -8.49
N PRO A 76 -1.02 -10.23 -9.36
CA PRO A 76 -2.43 -9.94 -9.58
C PRO A 76 -3.15 -10.13 -8.26
N VAL A 77 -3.87 -9.08 -7.83
CA VAL A 77 -4.75 -9.14 -6.66
C VAL A 77 -5.64 -10.36 -6.87
N GLN A 78 -5.45 -11.41 -6.08
CA GLN A 78 -6.35 -12.56 -6.11
C GLN A 78 -7.70 -12.01 -5.66
N ALA A 79 -8.65 -11.87 -6.59
CA ALA A 79 -10.03 -11.65 -6.25
C ALA A 79 -10.43 -12.81 -5.33
N VAL A 80 -10.80 -12.48 -4.10
CA VAL A 80 -11.29 -13.47 -3.14
C VAL A 80 -12.72 -13.83 -3.57
N ASP A 81 -12.85 -14.70 -4.58
CA ASP A 81 -14.15 -15.15 -5.10
C ASP A 81 -14.86 -16.14 -4.14
N ASP A 82 -14.23 -16.52 -3.02
CA ASP A 82 -14.77 -17.43 -2.00
C ASP A 82 -14.95 -16.77 -0.62
N LEU A 83 -15.29 -15.47 -0.57
CA LEU A 83 -15.85 -14.91 0.67
C LEU A 83 -17.32 -15.32 0.76
N PRO A 84 -17.76 -16.13 1.75
CA PRO A 84 -19.19 -16.29 2.01
C PRO A 84 -19.82 -14.90 2.22
N PRO A 85 -21.06 -14.65 1.76
CA PRO A 85 -21.72 -13.38 2.01
C PRO A 85 -21.60 -13.08 3.49
N VAL A 86 -20.93 -11.96 3.81
CA VAL A 86 -20.96 -11.43 5.17
C VAL A 86 -22.41 -11.05 5.41
N GLU A 87 -23.18 -11.93 6.06
CA GLU A 87 -24.44 -11.55 6.67
C GLU A 87 -24.13 -10.39 7.60
N GLU A 88 -24.88 -9.31 7.38
CA GLU A 88 -24.65 -7.97 7.89
C GLU A 88 -24.47 -8.00 9.42
N ALA A 89 -23.26 -7.70 9.88
CA ALA A 89 -23.05 -7.39 11.28
C ALA A 89 -23.95 -6.19 11.67
N PRO A 90 -24.75 -6.29 12.75
CA PRO A 90 -25.69 -5.23 13.11
C PRO A 90 -24.95 -3.93 13.42
N ALA A 91 -25.56 -2.83 12.98
CA ALA A 91 -25.07 -1.46 13.02
C ALA A 91 -24.20 -1.12 14.25
N ASP A 92 -23.00 -0.62 13.98
CA ASP A 92 -22.16 0.06 14.97
C ASP A 92 -22.97 1.18 15.65
N PRO A 93 -23.20 1.13 16.98
CA PRO A 93 -23.92 2.19 17.69
C PRO A 93 -23.12 3.52 17.78
N PHE A 94 -21.88 3.52 17.27
CA PHE A 94 -20.97 4.66 17.26
C PHE A 94 -20.75 5.28 15.87
N ALA A 95 -21.47 4.84 14.84
CA ALA A 95 -21.42 5.53 13.55
C ALA A 95 -21.93 6.97 13.71
N PRO A 96 -21.15 8.00 13.32
CA PRO A 96 -21.62 9.38 13.37
C PRO A 96 -22.79 9.53 12.40
N THR A 97 -23.91 10.08 12.89
CA THR A 97 -25.07 10.38 12.05
C THR A 97 -24.63 11.31 10.91
N PRO A 98 -24.91 10.98 9.64
CA PRO A 98 -24.61 11.90 8.55
C PRO A 98 -25.42 13.17 8.79
N MET A 99 -24.72 14.32 8.84
CA MET A 99 -25.38 15.62 8.88
C MET A 99 -26.27 15.73 7.64
N ALA A 100 -27.58 15.90 7.86
CA ALA A 100 -28.54 16.12 6.79
C ALA A 100 -28.06 17.29 5.91
N PRO A 101 -28.18 17.20 4.57
CA PRO A 101 -27.84 18.33 3.72
C PRO A 101 -28.79 19.49 4.05
N LEU A 102 -28.22 20.66 4.35
CA LEU A 102 -28.95 21.91 4.38
C LEU A 102 -29.51 22.14 2.97
N GLN A 103 -30.76 21.74 2.75
CA GLN A 103 -31.44 21.96 1.48
C GLN A 103 -31.47 23.46 1.21
N GLY A 104 -30.98 23.82 0.01
CA GLY A 104 -30.74 25.19 -0.39
C GLY A 104 -31.93 26.10 -0.13
N VAL A 105 -31.66 27.19 0.58
CA VAL A 105 -32.53 28.38 0.60
C VAL A 105 -32.63 28.88 -0.83
N GLN A 106 -33.79 28.68 -1.46
CA GLN A 106 -34.08 29.25 -2.76
C GLN A 106 -34.24 30.76 -2.61
N VAL A 107 -33.30 31.52 -3.19
CA VAL A 107 -33.44 32.96 -3.33
C VAL A 107 -34.48 33.22 -4.43
N PRO A 108 -35.58 33.93 -4.17
CA PRO A 108 -36.54 34.23 -5.22
C PRO A 108 -35.90 35.17 -6.25
N LEU A 109 -35.74 34.67 -7.48
CA LEU A 109 -35.42 35.47 -8.65
C LEU A 109 -36.61 36.37 -8.97
N GLY A 110 -36.47 37.66 -8.65
CA GLY A 110 -37.47 38.66 -8.98
C GLY A 110 -36.90 40.07 -8.87
N MET A 111 -36.17 40.50 -9.90
CA MET A 111 -35.97 41.93 -10.16
C MET A 111 -36.45 42.22 -11.58
N PRO A 112 -37.35 43.22 -11.78
CA PRO A 112 -37.79 43.59 -13.12
C PRO A 112 -36.66 44.32 -13.87
N ALA A 113 -36.60 44.07 -15.17
CA ALA A 113 -35.68 44.67 -16.11
C ALA A 113 -35.77 46.21 -16.08
N VAL A 114 -34.63 46.88 -15.91
CA VAL A 114 -34.51 48.33 -16.04
C VAL A 114 -34.44 48.68 -17.54
N PRO A 115 -35.37 49.47 -18.11
CA PRO A 115 -35.27 49.87 -19.51
C PRO A 115 -34.15 50.90 -19.71
N GLY A 116 -33.45 50.76 -20.83
CA GLY A 116 -32.31 51.59 -21.21
C GLY A 116 -32.65 53.07 -21.31
N SER A 117 -31.74 53.91 -20.81
CA SER A 117 -31.77 55.35 -21.06
C SER A 117 -30.82 55.66 -22.22
N SER A 118 -31.45 56.10 -23.30
CA SER A 118 -30.83 56.82 -24.43
C SER A 118 -30.36 58.22 -24.00
N ALA A 119 -29.54 58.82 -24.88
CA ALA A 119 -29.02 60.20 -24.93
C ALA A 119 -27.76 60.47 -24.07
N ALA A 120 -26.74 61.18 -24.54
CA ALA A 120 -26.64 62.13 -25.67
C ALA A 120 -25.23 62.13 -26.29
#